data_AF-T1U9A2-F1
#
_entry.id   AF-T1U9A2-F1
#
_cell.length_a   1.000
_cell.length_b   1.000
_cell.length_c   1.000
_cell.angle_alpha   90.00
_cell.angle_beta   90.00
_cell.angle_gamma   90.00
#
_symmetry.space_group_name_H-M   'P 1'
#
loop_
_entity.id
_entity.type
_entity.pdbx_description
1 polymer ?
#
loop_
_entity_poly.entity_id
_entity_poly.type
_entity_poly.pdbx_seq_one_letter_code
_entity_poly.pdbx_strand_id
1 'polypeptide(L)'
;MKHPLEELNDPIENLLLWIGRFLRYKCTSLSNSQVKDQNKVFECLNELNQTCNLEHLEKVCKKARSAGLLGINTYALPLLKFYEYAQRLSLKSLKNIDEVMLAEFLSIYTGGLSLATKKIIGLPY
;
A
#
# COMPACT_ATOMS: atom_id res chain seq x y z
N MET A 1 -0.34 -11.07 13.48
CA MET A 1 -1.75 -11.39 13.78
C MET A 1 -2.39 -11.92 12.50
N LYS A 2 -3.35 -12.83 12.62
CA LYS A 2 -4.08 -13.38 11.47
C LYS A 2 -5.50 -12.81 11.48
N HIS A 3 -6.03 -12.53 10.30
CA HIS A 3 -7.38 -12.04 10.07
C HIS A 3 -7.98 -12.82 8.89
N PRO A 4 -9.31 -13.03 8.84
CA PRO A 4 -9.98 -13.48 7.63
C PRO A 4 -9.64 -12.59 6.43
N LEU A 5 -9.60 -13.17 5.23
CA LEU A 5 -9.31 -12.41 4.00
C LEU A 5 -10.38 -11.35 3.74
N GLU A 6 -11.64 -11.69 3.96
CA GLU A 6 -12.81 -10.85 3.68
C GLU A 6 -13.62 -10.72 4.98
N GLU A 7 -13.33 -9.69 5.77
CA GLU A 7 -14.02 -9.36 7.03
C GLU A 7 -15.20 -8.38 6.79
N LEU A 8 -15.12 -7.57 5.72
CA LEU A 8 -16.15 -6.60 5.33
C LEU A 8 -16.97 -7.11 4.13
N ASN A 9 -18.12 -6.51 3.88
CA ASN A 9 -18.96 -6.87 2.73
C ASN A 9 -18.41 -6.32 1.40
N ASP A 10 -17.76 -5.16 1.42
CA ASP A 10 -17.18 -4.55 0.23
C ASP A 10 -15.74 -5.07 0.02
N PRO A 11 -15.43 -5.75 -1.11
CA PRO A 11 -14.08 -6.18 -1.45
C PRO A 11 -13.08 -5.03 -1.54
N ILE A 12 -13.51 -3.84 -1.98
CA ILE A 12 -12.64 -2.67 -2.09
C ILE A 12 -12.25 -2.18 -0.70
N GLU A 13 -13.19 -2.12 0.25
CA GLU A 13 -12.86 -1.78 1.64
C GLU A 13 -11.94 -2.83 2.28
N ASN A 14 -12.16 -4.13 2.02
CA ASN A 14 -11.24 -5.17 2.46
C ASN A 14 -9.84 -4.99 1.86
N LEU A 15 -9.73 -4.63 0.58
CA LEU A 15 -8.44 -4.36 -0.06
C LEU A 15 -7.70 -3.23 0.65
N LEU A 16 -8.40 -2.12 0.92
CA LEU A 16 -7.81 -0.99 1.63
C LEU A 16 -7.35 -1.36 3.04
N LEU A 17 -8.14 -2.16 3.75
CA LEU A 17 -7.80 -2.69 5.06
C LEU A 17 -6.50 -3.50 5.04
N TRP A 18 -6.34 -4.38 4.04
CA TRP A 18 -5.11 -5.15 3.87
C TRP A 18 -3.91 -4.27 3.49
N ILE A 19 -4.11 -3.26 2.65
CA ILE A 19 -3.05 -2.27 2.32
C ILE A 19 -2.62 -1.52 3.59
N GLY A 20 -3.54 -1.06 4.42
CA GLY A 20 -3.25 -0.39 5.69
C GLY A 20 -2.45 -1.28 6.65
N ARG A 21 -2.89 -2.53 6.84
CA ARG A 21 -2.18 -3.52 7.67
C ARG A 21 -0.76 -3.77 7.15
N PHE A 22 -0.60 -3.93 5.83
CA PHE A 22 0.71 -4.15 5.22
C PHE A 22 1.64 -2.94 5.37
N LEU A 23 1.15 -1.73 5.13
CA LEU A 23 1.95 -0.51 5.28
C LEU A 23 2.34 -0.26 6.73
N ARG A 24 1.45 -0.55 7.68
CA ARG A 24 1.79 -0.53 9.11
C ARG A 24 2.91 -1.51 9.43
N TYR A 25 2.82 -2.74 8.94
CA TYR A 25 3.89 -3.73 9.09
C TYR A 25 5.22 -3.23 8.48
N LYS A 26 5.17 -2.59 7.30
CA LYS A 26 6.35 -1.98 6.69
C LYS A 26 6.92 -0.85 7.53
N CYS A 27 6.08 -0.03 8.15
CA CYS A 27 6.55 1.00 9.07
C CYS A 27 7.31 0.43 10.28
N THR A 28 7.00 -0.80 10.70
CA THR A 28 7.71 -1.49 11.81
C THR A 28 8.91 -2.34 11.39
N SER A 29 9.06 -2.65 10.09
CA SER A 29 10.09 -3.58 9.59
C SER A 29 11.14 -2.93 8.69
N LEU A 30 10.85 -1.76 8.10
CA LEU A 30 11.81 -1.01 7.32
C LEU A 30 12.85 -0.34 8.21
N SER A 31 14.03 -0.06 7.63
CA SER A 31 15.08 0.68 8.33
C SER A 31 14.56 2.05 8.80
N ASN A 32 14.72 2.30 10.09
CA ASN A 32 14.47 3.59 10.73
C ASN A 32 15.76 4.40 10.97
N SER A 33 16.89 4.01 10.35
CA SER A 33 18.20 4.64 10.60
C SER A 33 18.27 6.13 10.24
N GLN A 34 17.35 6.60 9.39
CA GLN A 34 17.23 8.00 8.97
C GLN A 34 16.11 8.75 9.70
N VAL A 35 15.42 8.09 10.64
CA VAL A 35 14.33 8.68 11.41
C VAL A 35 14.90 9.67 12.42
N LYS A 36 14.46 10.93 12.31
CA LYS A 36 14.89 12.01 13.20
C LYS A 36 13.99 12.18 14.43
N ASP A 37 12.74 11.72 14.31
CA ASP A 37 11.70 11.89 15.32
C ASP A 37 10.90 10.59 15.44
N GLN A 38 11.21 9.81 16.48
CA GLN A 38 10.55 8.52 16.73
C GLN A 38 9.08 8.69 17.14
N ASN A 39 8.72 9.80 17.78
CA ASN A 39 7.34 10.06 18.18
C ASN A 39 6.44 10.21 16.95
N LYS A 40 6.92 10.89 15.90
CA LYS A 40 6.18 10.98 14.63
C LYS A 40 5.94 9.63 13.98
N VAL A 41 6.91 8.71 14.07
CA VAL A 41 6.73 7.34 13.56
C VAL A 41 5.71 6.58 14.41
N PHE A 42 5.75 6.73 15.73
CA PHE A 42 4.76 6.14 16.63
C PHE A 42 3.34 6.66 16.37
N GLU A 43 3.17 7.97 16.17
CA GLU A 43 1.90 8.58 15.74
C GLU A 43 1.39 7.97 14.43
N CYS A 44 2.26 7.83 13.43
CA CYS A 44 1.88 7.17 12.17
C CYS A 44 1.40 5.73 12.36
N LEU A 45 2.01 4.97 13.28
CA LEU A 45 1.58 3.59 13.58
C LEU A 45 0.18 3.54 14.21
N ASN A 46 -0.16 4.55 15.02
CA ASN A 46 -1.50 4.68 15.61
C ASN A 46 -2.53 5.13 14.57
N GLU A 47 -2.19 6.10 13.72
CA GLU A 47 -3.05 6.56 12.63
C GLU A 47 -3.38 5.42 11.65
N LEU A 48 -2.38 4.59 11.29
CA LEU A 48 -2.58 3.43 10.40
C LEU A 48 -3.47 2.33 11.00
N ASN A 49 -3.62 2.25 12.32
CA ASN A 49 -4.55 1.31 12.96
C ASN A 49 -6.01 1.75 12.83
N GLN A 50 -6.26 3.05 12.66
CA GLN A 50 -7.60 3.65 12.60
C GLN A 50 -8.01 4.03 11.18
N THR A 51 -7.14 3.81 10.20
CA THR A 51 -7.34 4.32 8.84
C THR A 51 -8.39 3.51 8.07
N CYS A 52 -9.43 4.21 7.62
CA CYS A 52 -10.52 3.67 6.80
C CYS A 52 -10.63 4.31 5.40
N ASN A 53 -9.76 5.26 5.04
CA ASN A 53 -9.83 5.95 3.76
C ASN A 53 -8.45 6.13 3.09
N LEU A 54 -8.47 6.18 1.75
CA LEU A 54 -7.29 6.23 0.90
C LEU A 54 -6.42 7.47 1.15
N GLU A 55 -7.06 8.64 1.24
CA GLU A 55 -6.38 9.94 1.40
C GLU A 55 -5.62 10.02 2.72
N HIS A 56 -6.22 9.52 3.81
CA HIS A 56 -5.58 9.45 5.11
C HIS A 56 -4.39 8.49 5.07
N LEU A 57 -4.53 7.33 4.43
CA LEU A 57 -3.45 6.37 4.30
C LEU A 57 -2.25 6.94 3.53
N GLU A 58 -2.50 7.66 2.44
CA GLU A 58 -1.48 8.39 1.69
C GLU A 58 -0.80 9.47 2.54
N LYS A 59 -1.61 10.27 3.26
CA LYS A 59 -1.13 11.34 4.15
C LYS A 59 -0.22 10.77 5.26
N VAL A 60 -0.61 9.67 5.89
CA VAL A 60 0.17 9.03 6.95
C VAL A 60 1.50 8.48 6.39
N CYS A 61 1.48 7.87 5.21
CA CYS A 61 2.72 7.39 4.57
C CYS A 61 3.66 8.55 4.20
N LYS A 62 3.13 9.68 3.72
CA LYS A 62 3.91 10.91 3.50
C LYS A 62 4.49 11.45 4.80
N LYS A 63 3.72 11.47 5.89
CA LYS A 63 4.19 11.87 7.23
C LYS A 63 5.32 10.97 7.71
N ALA A 64 5.18 9.65 7.60
CA ALA A 64 6.23 8.68 7.97
C ALA A 64 7.52 8.88 7.16
N ARG A 65 7.39 9.08 5.83
CA ARG A 65 8.52 9.40 4.96
C ARG A 65 9.24 10.67 5.40
N SER A 66 8.50 11.75 5.67
CA SER A 66 9.05 13.03 6.11
C SER A 66 9.70 12.95 7.49
N ALA A 67 9.28 12.02 8.35
CA ALA A 67 9.92 11.73 9.63
C ALA A 67 11.26 10.97 9.48
N GLY A 68 11.58 10.49 8.27
CA GLY A 68 12.82 9.78 7.93
C GLY A 68 12.64 8.30 7.62
N LEU A 69 11.41 7.79 7.58
CA LEU A 69 11.13 6.39 7.21
C LEU A 69 11.06 6.23 5.68
N LEU A 70 12.18 6.49 5.02
CA LEU A 70 12.23 6.72 3.57
C LEU A 70 11.68 5.56 2.72
N GLY A 71 11.91 4.31 3.16
CA GLY A 71 11.52 3.12 2.40
C GLY A 71 10.02 2.92 2.23
N ILE A 72 9.16 3.61 3.01
CA ILE A 72 7.71 3.40 2.97
C ILE A 72 7.11 3.78 1.61
N ASN A 73 7.67 4.80 0.95
CA ASN A 73 7.15 5.34 -0.31
C ASN A 73 7.20 4.32 -1.46
N THR A 74 8.20 3.43 -1.42
CA THR A 74 8.39 2.33 -2.38
C THR A 74 7.20 1.38 -2.42
N TYR A 75 6.49 1.24 -1.29
CA TYR A 75 5.34 0.35 -1.14
C TYR A 75 4.01 1.10 -1.21
N ALA A 76 3.93 2.27 -0.56
CA ALA A 76 2.69 3.02 -0.48
C ALA A 76 2.18 3.40 -1.87
N LEU A 77 3.00 4.08 -2.67
CA LEU A 77 2.52 4.62 -3.95
C LEU A 77 1.99 3.54 -4.91
N PRO A 78 2.70 2.42 -5.16
CA PRO A 78 2.17 1.37 -6.05
C PRO A 78 0.89 0.73 -5.55
N LEU A 79 0.79 0.45 -4.24
CA LEU A 79 -0.40 -0.19 -3.66
C LEU A 79 -1.63 0.72 -3.71
N LEU A 80 -1.45 2.03 -3.50
CA LEU A 80 -2.54 3.00 -3.64
C LEU A 80 -3.01 3.12 -5.09
N LYS A 81 -2.09 3.03 -6.06
CA LYS A 81 -2.46 2.96 -7.48
C LYS A 81 -3.17 1.66 -7.85
N PHE A 82 -2.77 0.54 -7.25
CA PHE A 82 -3.48 -0.72 -7.42
C PHE A 82 -4.89 -0.66 -6.83
N TYR A 83 -5.07 -0.03 -5.66
CA TYR A 83 -6.39 0.21 -5.09
C TYR A 83 -7.28 1.05 -6.03
N GLU A 84 -6.77 2.16 -6.57
CA GLU A 84 -7.51 2.97 -7.55
C GLU A 84 -7.91 2.15 -8.80
N TYR A 85 -7.04 1.26 -9.26
CA TYR A 85 -7.33 0.35 -10.38
C TYR A 85 -8.42 -0.68 -10.02
N ALA A 86 -8.30 -1.35 -8.86
CA ALA A 86 -9.28 -2.33 -8.39
C ALA A 86 -10.67 -1.71 -8.17
N GLN A 87 -10.71 -0.47 -7.66
CA GLN A 87 -11.95 0.27 -7.48
C GLN A 87 -12.69 0.51 -8.81
N ARG A 88 -11.96 0.77 -9.90
CA ARG A 88 -12.54 0.96 -11.24
C ARG A 88 -13.08 -0.32 -11.87
N LEU A 89 -12.57 -1.48 -11.46
CA LEU A 89 -12.99 -2.79 -11.99
C LEU A 89 -14.20 -3.39 -11.26
N SER A 90 -14.71 -2.73 -10.21
CA SER A 90 -15.84 -3.23 -9.42
C SER A 90 -15.65 -4.67 -8.96
N LEU A 91 -14.52 -4.90 -8.26
CA LEU A 91 -14.12 -6.20 -7.74
C LEU A 91 -15.25 -6.86 -6.92
N LYS A 92 -15.59 -8.12 -7.21
CA LYS A 92 -16.64 -8.87 -6.48
C LYS A 92 -16.12 -9.61 -5.25
N SER A 93 -14.84 -9.96 -5.23
CA SER A 93 -14.17 -10.63 -4.12
C SER A 93 -12.66 -10.43 -4.25
N LEU A 94 -11.95 -10.34 -3.12
CA LEU A 94 -10.48 -10.29 -3.12
C LEU A 94 -9.85 -11.55 -3.70
N LYS A 95 -10.58 -12.67 -3.69
CA LYS A 95 -10.14 -13.96 -4.25
C LYS A 95 -10.03 -13.94 -5.77
N ASN A 96 -10.60 -12.93 -6.44
CA ASN A 96 -10.49 -12.76 -7.88
C ASN A 96 -9.22 -12.04 -8.31
N ILE A 97 -8.40 -11.55 -7.39
CA ILE A 97 -7.11 -10.94 -7.71
C ILE A 97 -6.14 -12.08 -8.06
N ASP A 98 -5.74 -12.13 -9.33
CA ASP A 98 -4.79 -13.12 -9.87
C ASP A 98 -3.63 -12.43 -10.60
N GLU A 99 -2.69 -13.23 -11.13
CA GLU A 99 -1.53 -12.71 -11.85
C GLU A 99 -1.90 -12.00 -13.15
N VAL A 100 -3.01 -12.37 -13.80
CA VAL A 100 -3.47 -11.74 -15.04
C VAL A 100 -3.92 -10.30 -14.74
N MET A 101 -4.73 -10.13 -13.70
CA MET A 101 -5.15 -8.82 -13.22
C MET A 101 -3.96 -7.94 -12.83
N LEU A 102 -2.98 -8.50 -12.13
CA LEU A 102 -1.78 -7.76 -11.75
C LEU A 102 -0.94 -7.37 -12.98
N ALA A 103 -0.81 -8.25 -13.97
CA ALA A 103 -0.11 -7.94 -15.22
C ALA A 103 -0.80 -6.82 -16.00
N GLU A 104 -2.14 -6.82 -16.08
CA GLU A 104 -2.92 -5.73 -16.68
C GLU A 104 -2.68 -4.39 -15.95
N PHE A 105 -2.78 -4.39 -14.62
CA PHE A 105 -2.47 -3.23 -13.80
C PHE A 105 -1.07 -2.67 -14.11
N LEU A 106 -0.06 -3.54 -14.10
CA LEU A 106 1.33 -3.16 -14.36
C LEU A 106 1.50 -2.59 -15.76
N SER A 107 0.88 -3.20 -16.77
CA SER A 107 0.91 -2.71 -18.16
C SER A 107 0.36 -1.27 -18.26
N ILE A 108 -0.80 -1.02 -17.63
CA ILE A 108 -1.49 0.28 -17.69
C ILE A 108 -0.74 1.35 -16.91
N TYR A 109 -0.33 1.07 -15.66
CA TYR A 109 0.20 2.08 -14.74
C TYR A 109 1.72 2.26 -14.82
N THR A 110 2.43 1.35 -15.50
CA THR A 110 3.89 1.43 -15.62
C THR A 110 4.40 1.63 -17.04
N GLY A 111 3.54 1.70 -18.07
CA GLY A 111 3.93 1.76 -19.49
C GLY A 111 5.10 2.72 -19.80
N GLY A 112 5.01 3.97 -19.31
CA GLY A 112 6.03 5.01 -19.50
C GLY A 112 7.14 5.09 -18.44
N LEU A 113 7.18 4.19 -17.46
CA LEU A 113 8.16 4.22 -16.39
C LEU A 113 9.45 3.48 -16.76
N SER A 114 10.56 3.87 -16.11
CA SER A 114 11.84 3.20 -16.28
C SER A 114 11.79 1.73 -15.85
N LEU A 115 12.68 0.90 -16.40
CA LEU A 115 12.80 -0.51 -16.01
C LEU A 115 13.11 -0.68 -14.51
N ALA A 116 13.89 0.24 -13.92
CA ALA A 116 14.16 0.25 -12.50
C ALA A 116 12.89 0.45 -11.66
N THR A 117 12.02 1.37 -12.09
CA THR A 117 10.72 1.61 -11.43
C THR A 117 9.78 0.42 -11.60
N LYS A 118 9.73 -0.19 -12.79
CA LYS A 118 8.96 -1.40 -13.08
C LYS A 118 9.36 -2.58 -12.19
N LYS A 119 10.67 -2.79 -11.99
CA LYS A 119 11.21 -3.84 -11.12
C LYS A 119 10.83 -3.65 -9.65
N ILE A 120 10.79 -2.40 -9.18
CA ILE A 120 10.36 -2.06 -7.81
C ILE A 120 8.87 -2.37 -7.60
N ILE A 121 8.05 -2.15 -8.64
CA ILE A 121 6.59 -2.34 -8.57
C ILE A 121 6.20 -3.82 -8.72
N GLY A 122 7.01 -4.64 -9.41
CA GLY A 122 6.85 -6.09 -9.43
C GLY A 122 6.66 -6.73 -10.80
N LEU A 123 7.26 -6.20 -11.88
CA LEU A 123 7.39 -6.96 -13.13
C LEU A 123 8.56 -7.96 -12.98
N PRO A 124 8.32 -9.29 -12.95
CA PRO A 124 9.35 -10.27 -13.22
C PRO A 124 9.56 -10.32 -14.74
N TYR A 125 10.82 -10.31 -15.17
CA TYR A 125 11.16 -10.77 -16.51
C TYR A 125 11.18 -12.29 -16.53
#